data_AF-A0ABD5I6P9-F1
#
_entry.id   AF-A0ABD5I6P9-F1
#
_cell.length_a   1.000
_cell.length_b   1.000
_cell.length_c   1.000
_cell.angle_alpha   90.00
_cell.angle_beta   90.00
_cell.angle_gamma   90.00
#
_symmetry.space_group_name_H-M   'P 1'
#
loop_
_entity.id
_entity.type
_entity.pdbx_description
1 polymer ?
#
loop_
_entity_poly.entity_id
_entity_poly.type
_entity_poly.pdbx_seq_one_letter_code
_entity_poly.pdbx_strand_id
1 'polypeptide(L)'
;MALTLLNSPTGITGPTGSADSASAKSIVFQGTNAGFQRIAGSPGIDSNVIPYVTAGAGSIVGFSASININNLPAAVYTINICRNVPTNLTTPTSSYILSTITLTTTDKITGTMVFSIKPTDSGAGQIQVFNPTPAVGPATVTWNSITTGNPVARGDAISLYITPGITASAVYSIFLITNI
;
A
#
# COMPACT_ATOMS: atom_id res chain seq x y z
N MET A 1 8.27 -60.98 -16.99
CA MET A 1 9.59 -60.46 -16.54
C MET A 1 10.22 -59.78 -17.75
N ALA A 2 10.43 -58.48 -17.87
CA ALA A 2 10.22 -57.32 -17.01
C ALA A 2 9.76 -56.14 -17.90
N LEU A 3 8.89 -55.28 -17.36
CA LEU A 3 8.43 -54.04 -17.97
C LEU A 3 9.52 -52.96 -17.76
N THR A 4 10.19 -52.52 -18.81
CA THR A 4 11.09 -51.36 -18.77
C THR A 4 10.25 -50.09 -18.72
N LEU A 5 10.31 -49.38 -17.59
CA LEU A 5 9.69 -48.07 -17.40
C LEU A 5 10.44 -47.03 -18.26
N LEU A 6 9.71 -46.34 -19.15
CA LEU A 6 10.18 -45.09 -19.76
C LEU A 6 10.25 -44.03 -18.67
N ASN A 7 11.44 -43.47 -18.43
CA ASN A 7 11.57 -42.23 -17.66
C ASN A 7 10.95 -41.09 -18.48
N SER A 8 9.83 -40.53 -18.00
CA SER A 8 9.28 -39.28 -18.51
C SER A 8 10.33 -38.16 -18.38
N PRO A 9 10.49 -37.25 -19.36
CA PRO A 9 11.35 -36.10 -19.18
C PRO A 9 10.78 -35.24 -18.06
N THR A 10 11.55 -35.05 -16.99
CA THR A 10 11.32 -33.99 -16.01
C THR A 10 11.13 -32.69 -16.79
N GLY A 11 9.97 -32.04 -16.62
CA GLY A 11 9.65 -30.79 -17.31
C GLY A 11 10.79 -29.78 -17.13
N ILE A 12 11.04 -28.98 -18.17
CA ILE A 12 12.03 -27.91 -18.16
C ILE A 12 11.89 -27.08 -16.87
N THR A 13 12.86 -27.22 -15.95
CA THR A 13 13.02 -26.26 -14.87
C THR A 13 13.23 -24.92 -15.54
N GLY A 14 12.33 -23.96 -15.29
CA GLY A 14 12.43 -22.62 -15.86
C GLY A 14 13.78 -21.98 -15.54
N PRO A 15 14.19 -20.94 -16.29
CA PRO A 15 15.49 -20.31 -16.08
C PRO A 15 15.67 -19.91 -14.60
N THR A 16 16.63 -20.53 -13.92
CA THR A 16 17.13 -20.06 -12.61
C THR A 16 18.17 -18.98 -12.87
N GLY A 17 17.72 -17.81 -13.35
CA GLY A 17 18.57 -16.63 -13.50
C GLY A 17 18.74 -15.91 -12.17
N SER A 18 19.89 -15.27 -11.95
CA SER A 18 20.00 -14.23 -10.92
C SER A 18 19.11 -13.07 -11.35
N ALA A 19 18.05 -12.78 -10.61
CA ALA A 19 17.41 -11.47 -10.69
C ALA A 19 18.43 -10.40 -10.26
N ASP A 20 18.37 -9.20 -10.84
CA ASP A 20 19.15 -8.06 -10.35
C ASP A 20 18.92 -7.88 -8.84
N SER A 21 19.95 -7.45 -8.11
CA SER A 21 19.97 -7.44 -6.64
C SER A 21 18.87 -6.56 -5.97
N ALA A 22 18.11 -5.79 -6.76
CA ALA A 22 17.02 -4.93 -6.33
C ALA A 22 15.94 -4.81 -7.43
N SER A 23 14.82 -5.50 -7.24
CA SER A 23 13.58 -5.40 -8.03
C SER A 23 12.64 -4.35 -7.43
N ALA A 24 11.92 -3.61 -8.28
CA ALA A 24 10.86 -2.70 -7.84
C ALA A 24 9.49 -3.41 -7.84
N LYS A 25 8.82 -3.40 -6.70
CA LYS A 25 7.48 -3.99 -6.53
C LYS A 25 6.50 -2.91 -6.07
N SER A 26 5.34 -2.81 -6.72
CA SER A 26 4.20 -2.06 -6.19
C SER A 26 3.16 -3.00 -5.59
N ILE A 27 2.56 -2.58 -4.48
CA ILE A 27 1.36 -3.21 -3.93
C ILE A 27 0.23 -2.21 -4.08
N VAL A 28 -0.81 -2.57 -4.83
CA VAL A 28 -1.94 -1.69 -5.12
C VAL A 28 -3.14 -2.08 -4.27
N PHE A 29 -3.60 -1.13 -3.47
CA PHE A 29 -4.81 -1.24 -2.67
C PHE A 29 -5.93 -0.36 -3.25
N GLN A 30 -7.16 -0.87 -3.19
CA GLN A 30 -8.40 -0.24 -3.62
C GLN A 30 -9.46 -0.42 -2.51
N GLY A 31 -10.55 0.34 -2.54
CA GLY A 31 -11.75 0.02 -1.79
C GLY A 31 -12.30 1.15 -0.93
N THR A 32 -13.08 0.78 0.09
CA THR A 32 -13.71 1.71 1.02
C THR A 32 -12.61 2.39 1.82
N ASN A 33 -12.46 3.71 1.63
CA ASN A 33 -11.41 4.54 2.21
C ASN A 33 -11.43 4.65 3.76
N ALA A 34 -12.03 3.69 4.46
CA ALA A 34 -12.07 3.53 5.90
C ALA A 34 -11.67 2.10 6.27
N GLY A 35 -10.86 1.94 7.32
CA GLY A 35 -10.45 0.63 7.80
C GLY A 35 -9.35 -0.02 6.94
N PHE A 36 -9.31 -1.36 6.93
CA PHE A 36 -8.36 -2.10 6.10
C PHE A 36 -8.75 -2.04 4.62
N GLN A 37 -7.81 -1.62 3.78
CA GLN A 37 -8.00 -1.43 2.35
C GLN A 37 -7.80 -2.74 1.60
N ARG A 38 -8.59 -2.99 0.56
CA ARG A 38 -8.57 -4.23 -0.23
C ARG A 38 -7.42 -4.22 -1.23
N ILE A 39 -6.92 -5.39 -1.61
CA ILE A 39 -5.95 -5.50 -2.71
C ILE A 39 -6.71 -5.41 -4.03
N ALA A 40 -6.15 -4.70 -5.01
CA ALA A 40 -6.71 -4.64 -6.35
C ALA A 40 -6.95 -6.08 -6.89
N GLY A 41 -8.18 -6.38 -7.31
CA GLY A 41 -8.55 -7.70 -7.84
C GLY A 41 -9.07 -8.72 -6.80
N SER A 42 -9.15 -8.38 -5.51
CA SER A 42 -9.77 -9.24 -4.50
C SER A 42 -11.30 -9.41 -4.72
N PRO A 43 -11.90 -10.61 -4.51
CA PRO A 43 -13.35 -10.85 -4.67
C PRO A 43 -14.20 -10.09 -3.64
N GLY A 44 -15.32 -9.49 -4.07
CA GLY A 44 -16.50 -9.08 -3.27
C GLY A 44 -16.33 -8.16 -2.05
N ILE A 45 -17.31 -7.30 -1.77
CA ILE A 45 -17.30 -6.37 -0.62
C ILE A 45 -17.51 -7.05 0.74
N ASP A 46 -17.88 -8.34 0.75
CA ASP A 46 -18.37 -9.06 1.93
C ASP A 46 -17.29 -9.88 2.65
N SER A 47 -16.02 -9.77 2.24
CA SER A 47 -14.93 -10.46 2.93
C SER A 47 -14.48 -9.68 4.16
N ASN A 48 -14.86 -10.15 5.35
CA ASN A 48 -14.34 -9.68 6.65
C ASN A 48 -12.86 -10.04 6.90
N VAL A 49 -12.20 -10.70 5.94
CA VAL A 49 -10.79 -11.08 6.04
C VAL A 49 -9.90 -9.91 5.64
N ILE A 50 -8.93 -9.58 6.50
CA ILE A 50 -7.92 -8.58 6.18
C ILE A 50 -7.12 -9.02 4.94
N PRO A 51 -6.99 -8.15 3.94
CA PRO A 51 -6.26 -8.44 2.71
C PRO A 51 -4.75 -8.23 2.93
N TYR A 52 -3.94 -9.23 2.58
CA TYR A 52 -2.49 -9.19 2.70
C TYR A 52 -1.78 -9.47 1.38
N VAL A 53 -0.64 -8.80 1.18
CA VAL A 53 0.31 -9.14 0.12
C VAL A 53 1.65 -9.43 0.75
N THR A 54 2.29 -10.52 0.32
CA THR A 54 3.67 -10.81 0.70
C THR A 54 4.59 -9.70 0.19
N ALA A 55 5.34 -9.10 1.11
CA ALA A 55 6.21 -7.97 0.82
C ALA A 55 7.35 -8.34 -0.15
N GLY A 56 7.97 -9.50 0.12
CA GLY A 56 9.33 -9.77 -0.30
C GLY A 56 10.36 -9.12 0.64
N ALA A 57 11.58 -9.66 0.71
CA ALA A 57 12.61 -9.08 1.56
C ALA A 57 13.15 -7.79 0.92
N GLY A 58 13.23 -6.70 1.68
CA GLY A 58 13.51 -5.38 1.11
C GLY A 58 13.11 -4.22 2.01
N SER A 59 12.71 -3.11 1.39
CA SER A 59 12.30 -1.88 2.08
C SER A 59 11.13 -1.19 1.41
N ILE A 60 10.25 -0.57 2.19
CA ILE A 60 9.23 0.36 1.68
C ILE A 60 9.90 1.71 1.39
N VAL A 61 9.78 2.18 0.16
CA VAL A 61 10.49 3.37 -0.34
C VAL A 61 9.56 4.51 -0.78
N GLY A 62 8.26 4.26 -0.88
CA GLY A 62 7.32 5.30 -1.26
C GLY A 62 5.87 4.89 -1.16
N PHE A 63 5.01 5.90 -1.26
CA PHE A 63 3.57 5.77 -1.27
C PHE A 63 2.99 6.76 -2.27
N SER A 64 1.95 6.36 -2.97
CA SER A 64 1.12 7.29 -3.76
C SER A 64 -0.36 7.00 -3.57
N ALA A 65 -1.15 8.04 -3.73
CA ALA A 65 -2.60 7.95 -3.66
C ALA A 65 -3.24 8.75 -4.79
N SER A 66 -4.36 8.22 -5.30
CA SER A 66 -5.33 8.93 -6.12
C SER A 66 -6.71 8.68 -5.52
N ILE A 67 -7.39 9.72 -5.09
CA ILE A 67 -8.58 9.64 -4.26
C ILE A 67 -9.68 10.50 -4.89
N ASN A 68 -10.81 9.87 -5.24
CA ASN A 68 -12.00 10.57 -5.70
C ASN A 68 -12.80 11.04 -4.50
N ILE A 69 -12.79 12.35 -4.30
CA ILE A 69 -13.33 13.01 -3.13
C ILE A 69 -14.60 13.78 -3.49
N ASN A 70 -15.63 13.62 -2.67
CA ASN A 70 -16.81 14.47 -2.65
C ASN A 70 -16.97 15.06 -1.25
N ASN A 71 -16.70 16.35 -1.09
CA ASN A 71 -16.86 17.11 0.15
C ASN A 71 -16.10 16.51 1.35
N LEU A 72 -14.84 16.09 1.18
CA LEU A 72 -14.01 15.64 2.31
C LEU A 72 -13.79 16.83 3.25
N PRO A 73 -14.15 16.72 4.55
CA PRO A 73 -14.01 17.82 5.49
C PRO A 73 -12.55 18.05 5.89
N ALA A 74 -12.29 19.27 6.38
CA ALA A 74 -11.03 19.62 7.02
C ALA A 74 -10.80 18.75 8.27
N ALA A 75 -9.89 17.79 8.17
CA ALA A 75 -9.46 16.93 9.26
C ALA A 75 -8.01 16.42 9.04
N VAL A 76 -7.55 15.62 10.00
CA VAL A 76 -6.33 14.83 9.88
C VAL A 76 -6.73 13.38 9.63
N TYR A 77 -6.20 12.82 8.54
CA TYR A 77 -6.39 11.43 8.15
C TYR A 77 -5.05 10.71 8.23
N THR A 78 -5.08 9.50 8.78
CA THR A 78 -3.92 8.63 8.89
C THR A 78 -4.06 7.46 7.94
N ILE A 79 -2.98 7.16 7.24
CA ILE A 79 -2.85 6.03 6.34
C ILE A 79 -1.66 5.22 6.86
N ASN A 80 -1.95 4.08 7.48
CA ASN A 80 -0.96 3.22 8.10
C ASN A 80 -0.62 2.07 7.16
N ILE A 81 0.68 1.95 6.86
CA ILE A 81 1.23 0.74 6.25
C ILE A 81 1.52 -0.23 7.38
N CYS A 82 0.82 -1.35 7.39
CA CYS A 82 0.88 -2.34 8.46
C CYS A 82 1.56 -3.63 8.01
N ARG A 83 2.04 -4.38 9.01
CA ARG A 83 2.68 -5.68 8.84
C ARG A 83 2.13 -6.69 9.82
N ASN A 84 1.90 -7.91 9.33
CA ASN A 84 1.60 -9.10 10.13
C ASN A 84 0.46 -8.85 11.13
N VAL A 85 -0.53 -8.06 10.71
CA VAL A 85 -1.73 -7.76 11.51
C VAL A 85 -2.50 -9.07 11.71
N PRO A 86 -3.02 -9.39 12.91
CA PRO A 86 -3.96 -10.50 13.09
C PRO A 86 -5.23 -10.30 12.28
N THR A 87 -5.75 -11.37 11.68
CA THR A 87 -6.85 -11.34 10.69
C THR A 87 -8.18 -10.84 11.22
N ASN A 88 -8.35 -10.77 12.53
CA ASN A 88 -9.58 -10.36 13.22
C ASN A 88 -9.52 -8.93 13.79
N LEU A 89 -8.44 -8.19 13.57
CA LEU A 89 -8.36 -6.80 14.03
C LEU A 89 -9.22 -5.88 13.17
N THR A 90 -9.87 -4.92 13.82
CA THR A 90 -10.60 -3.82 13.17
C THR A 90 -9.79 -2.53 13.14
N THR A 91 -8.73 -2.44 13.94
CA THR A 91 -7.81 -1.29 14.00
C THR A 91 -6.41 -1.78 14.40
N PRO A 92 -5.33 -1.36 13.73
CA PRO A 92 -3.98 -1.76 14.08
C PRO A 92 -3.47 -1.04 15.33
N THR A 93 -2.77 -1.75 16.20
CA THR A 93 -1.93 -1.16 17.26
C THR A 93 -0.56 -0.77 16.71
N SER A 94 0.17 0.09 17.42
CA SER A 94 1.49 0.60 17.00
C SER A 94 2.50 -0.49 16.65
N SER A 95 2.45 -1.64 17.33
CA SER A 95 3.32 -2.81 17.07
C SER A 95 3.19 -3.38 15.66
N TYR A 96 2.07 -3.15 14.97
CA TYR A 96 1.82 -3.64 13.62
C TYR A 96 2.03 -2.57 12.55
N ILE A 97 2.31 -1.32 12.93
CA ILE A 97 2.47 -0.20 12.00
C ILE A 97 3.95 -0.08 11.64
N LEU A 98 4.26 -0.02 10.35
CA LEU A 98 5.61 0.25 9.86
C LEU A 98 5.83 1.73 9.59
N SER A 99 4.81 2.35 9.02
CA SER A 99 4.85 3.74 8.61
C SER A 99 3.46 4.32 8.67
N THR A 100 3.40 5.59 9.06
CA THR A 100 2.19 6.40 9.08
C THR A 100 2.37 7.54 8.11
N ILE A 101 1.48 7.61 7.12
CA ILE A 101 1.32 8.76 6.26
C ILE A 101 0.19 9.60 6.85
N THR A 102 0.44 10.89 7.09
CA THR A 102 -0.55 11.82 7.63
C THR A 102 -0.99 12.77 6.53
N LEU A 103 -2.27 12.71 6.17
CA LEU A 103 -2.92 13.65 5.28
C LEU A 103 -3.65 14.70 6.12
N THR A 104 -3.22 15.95 6.05
CA THR A 104 -3.88 17.06 6.74
C THR A 104 -4.59 17.93 5.72
N THR A 105 -5.92 18.04 5.83
CA THR A 105 -6.73 18.94 4.99
C THR A 105 -7.16 20.14 5.83
N THR A 106 -7.00 21.35 5.32
CA THR A 106 -7.34 22.60 6.04
C THR A 106 -8.65 23.22 5.61
N ASP A 107 -9.21 22.78 4.48
CA ASP A 107 -10.52 23.18 3.98
C ASP A 107 -11.20 22.00 3.29
N LYS A 108 -12.49 22.12 2.97
CA LYS A 108 -13.27 21.11 2.27
C LYS A 108 -12.72 20.89 0.86
N ILE A 109 -12.53 19.63 0.48
CA ILE A 109 -12.04 19.25 -0.85
C ILE A 109 -13.13 18.50 -1.62
N THR A 110 -13.24 18.80 -2.92
CA THR A 110 -14.02 18.04 -3.91
C THR A 110 -13.21 17.95 -5.19
N GLY A 111 -13.15 16.76 -5.81
CA GLY A 111 -12.34 16.49 -6.99
C GLY A 111 -11.51 15.22 -6.86
N THR A 112 -10.54 15.02 -7.76
CA THR A 112 -9.56 13.94 -7.61
C THR A 112 -8.31 14.48 -6.94
N MET A 113 -8.03 14.01 -5.73
CA MET A 113 -6.79 14.33 -5.01
C MET A 113 -5.71 13.33 -5.40
N VAL A 114 -4.52 13.82 -5.76
CA VAL A 114 -3.35 12.97 -6.01
C VAL A 114 -2.13 13.47 -5.24
N PHE A 115 -1.35 12.53 -4.72
CA PHE A 115 -0.06 12.81 -4.11
C PHE A 115 0.85 11.59 -4.11
N SER A 116 2.14 11.83 -3.95
CA SER A 116 3.13 10.83 -3.61
C SER A 116 4.05 11.36 -2.52
N ILE A 117 4.62 10.46 -1.73
CA ILE A 117 5.55 10.79 -0.66
C ILE A 117 6.52 9.64 -0.44
N LYS A 118 7.76 9.95 -0.08
CA LYS A 118 8.77 8.97 0.35
C LYS A 118 9.22 9.23 1.79
N PRO A 119 9.74 8.20 2.49
CA PRO A 119 10.22 8.34 3.87
C PRO A 119 11.31 9.40 4.09
N THR A 120 12.03 9.78 3.03
CA THR A 120 13.14 10.76 3.09
C THR A 120 12.72 12.17 2.73
N ASP A 121 11.44 12.41 2.40
CA ASP A 121 10.95 13.77 2.19
C ASP A 121 10.98 14.55 3.51
N SER A 122 11.60 15.73 3.48
CA SER A 122 11.58 16.65 4.60
C SER A 122 10.40 17.61 4.49
N GLY A 123 9.58 17.68 5.53
CA GLY A 123 8.44 18.58 5.60
C GLY A 123 7.17 18.06 4.95
N ALA A 124 6.19 18.95 4.76
CA ALA A 124 4.87 18.60 4.26
C ALA A 124 4.85 18.68 2.72
N GLY A 125 4.59 17.54 2.08
CA GLY A 125 4.37 17.45 0.64
C GLY A 125 3.09 18.15 0.22
N GLN A 126 3.11 18.80 -0.94
CA GLN A 126 1.94 19.43 -1.54
C GLN A 126 1.07 18.41 -2.27
N ILE A 127 -0.22 18.69 -2.30
CA ILE A 127 -1.24 17.82 -2.90
C ILE A 127 -1.88 18.53 -4.08
N GLN A 128 -2.06 17.82 -5.18
CA GLN A 128 -2.79 18.31 -6.36
C GLN A 128 -4.24 17.84 -6.30
N VAL A 129 -5.18 18.73 -6.61
CA VAL A 129 -6.61 18.43 -6.73
C VAL A 129 -7.07 18.79 -8.13
N PHE A 130 -7.69 17.83 -8.81
CA PHE A 130 -8.29 18.01 -10.13
C PHE A 130 -9.77 18.31 -9.99
N ASN A 131 -10.18 19.55 -10.31
CA ASN A 131 -11.58 19.97 -10.31
C ASN A 131 -11.83 21.28 -11.10
N PRO A 132 -11.96 21.27 -12.44
CA PRO A 132 -11.65 20.18 -13.39
C PRO A 132 -10.17 20.13 -13.79
N THR A 133 -9.43 21.23 -13.65
CA THR A 133 -7.98 21.33 -13.90
C THR A 133 -7.17 21.08 -12.63
N PRO A 134 -5.89 20.68 -12.72
CA PRO A 134 -5.05 20.51 -11.54
C PRO A 134 -4.75 21.86 -10.87
N ALA A 135 -4.88 21.90 -9.55
CA ALA A 135 -4.42 22.99 -8.71
C ALA A 135 -3.91 22.44 -7.37
N VAL A 136 -3.07 23.22 -6.68
CA VAL A 136 -2.66 22.89 -5.31
C VAL A 136 -3.90 22.92 -4.42
N GLY A 137 -4.19 21.80 -3.77
CA GLY A 137 -5.32 21.68 -2.84
C GLY A 137 -4.98 22.24 -1.45
N PRO A 138 -6.00 22.52 -0.62
CA PRO A 138 -5.83 22.94 0.78
C PRO A 138 -5.49 21.73 1.66
N ALA A 139 -4.41 21.03 1.32
CA ALA A 139 -3.97 19.84 2.04
C ALA A 139 -2.47 19.59 1.90
N THR A 140 -1.91 18.92 2.90
CA THR A 140 -0.51 18.51 2.95
C THR A 140 -0.39 17.04 3.35
N VAL A 141 0.72 16.42 2.98
CA VAL A 141 1.05 15.04 3.35
C VAL A 141 2.41 14.96 4.02
N THR A 142 2.52 14.19 5.11
CA THR A 142 3.81 13.87 5.76
C THR A 142 3.97 12.38 5.93
N TRP A 143 5.22 11.92 6.05
CA TRP A 143 5.56 10.52 6.30
C TRP A 143 6.34 10.39 7.61
N ASN A 144 5.88 9.50 8.48
CA ASN A 144 6.58 9.14 9.70
C ASN A 144 6.82 7.62 9.70
N SER A 145 8.08 7.23 9.64
CA SER A 145 8.50 5.82 9.72
C SER A 145 8.77 5.44 11.17
N ILE A 146 8.36 4.24 11.59
CA ILE A 146 8.70 3.74 12.94
C ILE A 146 10.17 3.27 12.98
N THR A 147 10.66 2.70 11.88
CA THR A 147 12.03 2.20 11.77
C THR A 147 12.72 2.81 10.57
N THR A 148 13.95 3.28 10.76
CA THR A 148 14.80 3.80 9.68
C THR A 148 14.91 2.78 8.55
N GLY A 149 14.67 3.21 7.32
CA GLY A 149 14.77 2.37 6.11
C GLY A 149 13.58 1.44 5.86
N ASN A 150 12.56 1.40 6.74
CA ASN A 150 11.34 0.60 6.60
C ASN A 150 11.55 -0.85 6.10
N PRO A 151 12.42 -1.64 6.76
CA PRO A 151 12.80 -2.96 6.28
C PRO A 151 11.65 -3.96 6.41
N VAL A 152 11.34 -4.71 5.35
CA VAL A 152 10.38 -5.82 5.28
C VAL A 152 11.11 -7.15 5.06
N ALA A 153 10.62 -8.21 5.72
CA ALA A 153 11.09 -9.57 5.52
C ALA A 153 10.28 -10.29 4.43
N ARG A 154 10.86 -11.36 3.86
CA ARG A 154 10.23 -12.14 2.79
C ARG A 154 8.83 -12.64 3.12
N GLY A 155 8.60 -13.06 4.37
CA GLY A 155 7.32 -13.59 4.83
C GLY A 155 6.33 -12.54 5.33
N ASP A 156 6.70 -11.26 5.35
CA ASP A 156 5.84 -10.23 5.92
C ASP A 156 4.58 -10.02 5.07
N ALA A 157 3.44 -10.04 5.75
CA ALA A 157 2.12 -9.80 5.20
C ALA A 157 1.79 -8.30 5.35
N ILE A 158 1.74 -7.59 4.22
CA ILE A 158 1.50 -6.13 4.19
C ILE A 158 0.02 -5.86 3.97
N SER A 159 -0.52 -4.94 4.78
CA SER A 159 -1.86 -4.40 4.65
C SER A 159 -1.84 -2.88 4.79
N LEU A 160 -2.90 -2.20 4.33
CA LEU A 160 -3.05 -0.76 4.42
C LEU A 160 -4.30 -0.43 5.24
N TYR A 161 -4.20 0.49 6.19
CA TYR A 161 -5.30 0.89 7.07
C TYR A 161 -5.51 2.40 7.04
N ILE A 162 -6.76 2.87 6.96
CA ILE A 162 -7.08 4.29 6.87
C ILE A 162 -8.09 4.72 7.95
N THR A 163 -7.79 5.81 8.66
CA THR A 163 -8.71 6.43 9.62
C THR A 163 -8.44 7.92 9.81
N PRO A 164 -9.47 8.79 9.91
CA PRO A 164 -10.88 8.53 9.59
C PRO A 164 -11.08 8.11 8.13
N GLY A 165 -12.30 7.73 7.75
CA GLY A 165 -12.61 7.33 6.38
C GLY A 165 -12.51 8.49 5.37
N ILE A 166 -11.94 8.25 4.18
CA ILE A 166 -11.72 9.28 3.14
C ILE A 166 -12.75 9.26 1.98
N THR A 167 -13.89 8.53 1.94
CA THR A 167 -14.94 8.60 0.85
C THR A 167 -14.45 8.42 -0.64
N ALA A 168 -15.22 7.99 -1.64
CA ALA A 168 -15.83 6.68 -1.85
C ALA A 168 -15.00 5.76 -2.80
N SER A 169 -13.90 6.25 -3.41
CA SER A 169 -13.01 5.45 -4.27
C SER A 169 -11.59 6.00 -4.23
N ALA A 170 -10.61 5.12 -4.06
CA ALA A 170 -9.21 5.47 -4.20
C ALA A 170 -8.36 4.32 -4.73
N VAL A 171 -7.19 4.70 -5.21
CA VAL A 171 -6.07 3.84 -5.54
C VAL A 171 -4.89 4.25 -4.68
N TYR A 172 -4.32 3.28 -3.96
CA TYR A 172 -3.12 3.47 -3.16
C TYR A 172 -2.04 2.53 -3.64
N SER A 173 -0.82 3.03 -3.80
CA SER A 173 0.33 2.20 -4.16
C SER A 173 1.41 2.32 -3.09
N ILE A 174 1.85 1.18 -2.57
CA ILE A 174 3.06 1.08 -1.75
C ILE A 174 4.19 0.61 -2.67
N PHE A 175 5.29 1.35 -2.70
CA PHE A 175 6.46 1.00 -3.48
C PHE A 175 7.52 0.35 -2.59
N LEU A 176 8.03 -0.79 -3.02
CA LEU A 176 9.07 -1.55 -2.35
C LEU A 176 10.25 -1.77 -3.29
N ILE A 177 11.46 -1.68 -2.74
CA ILE A 177 12.65 -2.26 -3.36
C ILE A 177 12.88 -3.61 -2.67
N THR A 178 12.92 -4.68 -3.44
CA THR A 178 13.05 -6.06 -2.93
C THR A 178 14.22 -6.78 -3.56
N ASN A 179 14.87 -7.68 -2.84
CA ASN A 179 15.94 -8.54 -3.37
C ASN A 179 15.42 -9.91 -3.86
N ILE A 180 14.16 -9.93 -4.32
CA ILE A 180 13.48 -11.11 -4.90
C ILE A 180 13.46 -10.97 -6.41
#